data_AF-A0A517TLL7-F1
#
_entry.id   AF-A0A517TLL7-F1
#
_cell.length_a   1.000
_cell.length_b   1.000
_cell.length_c   1.000
_cell.angle_alpha   90.00
_cell.angle_beta   90.00
_cell.angle_gamma   90.00
#
_symmetry.space_group_name_H-M   'P 1'
#
loop_
_entity.id
_entity.type
_entity.pdbx_description
1 polymer ?
#
loop_
_entity_poly.entity_id
_entity_poly.type
_entity_poly.pdbx_seq_one_letter_code
_entity_poly.pdbx_strand_id
1 'polypeptide(L)'
;MFGTTQSHRYHGDFCSAVMAALLLAAIGCNNSKFEFAEVQGSVTLDGQPVPEAKVVYMPVASNDDGEAGPYSQGVTDAEGRYTLKSVEPSPHKGAVVGQHKIVVSTKRAHLDPDKLDVEIIDSPETIPRQYTYYKRTPLTFEVPSGGTEIADFQLTSSRR
;
A
#
# COMPACT_ATOMS: atom_id res chain seq x y z
N MET A 1 -3.17 -47.82 61.38
CA MET A 1 -4.35 -48.29 60.60
C MET A 1 -4.72 -47.15 59.67
N PHE A 2 -4.83 -47.44 58.36
CA PHE A 2 -5.12 -46.54 57.22
C PHE A 2 -3.94 -45.60 56.86
N GLY A 3 -3.26 -45.73 55.71
CA GLY A 3 -3.75 -45.71 54.32
C GLY A 3 -3.73 -44.22 53.87
N THR A 4 -3.16 -43.75 52.77
CA THR A 4 -2.74 -44.34 51.49
C THR A 4 -1.85 -43.33 50.75
N THR A 5 -0.94 -43.86 49.94
CA THR A 5 -0.24 -43.24 48.82
C THR A 5 -1.16 -42.47 47.87
N GLN A 6 -0.79 -41.24 47.46
CA GLN A 6 -0.98 -40.79 46.08
C GLN A 6 -0.01 -39.64 45.74
N SER A 7 0.91 -39.93 44.84
CA SER A 7 1.70 -38.94 44.12
C SER A 7 0.94 -38.60 42.84
N HIS A 8 0.59 -37.33 42.66
CA HIS A 8 0.15 -36.81 41.36
C HIS A 8 1.12 -35.74 40.90
N ARG A 9 1.82 -36.08 39.82
CA ARG A 9 2.68 -35.19 39.05
C ARG A 9 1.81 -34.18 38.31
N TYR A 10 2.14 -32.90 38.43
CA TYR A 10 1.79 -31.85 37.47
C TYR A 10 3.09 -31.05 37.27
N HIS A 11 3.92 -31.47 36.32
CA HIS A 11 4.01 -30.97 34.94
C HIS A 11 4.08 -29.44 34.88
N GLY A 12 5.21 -28.96 34.37
CA GLY A 12 5.56 -27.56 34.34
C GLY A 12 4.82 -26.84 33.24
N ASP A 13 4.14 -25.76 33.60
CA ASP A 13 3.52 -24.83 32.67
C ASP A 13 3.50 -23.43 33.31
N PHE A 14 4.60 -23.00 33.94
CA PHE A 14 4.65 -21.71 34.65
C PHE A 14 5.40 -20.59 33.91
N CYS A 15 5.92 -20.86 32.71
CA CYS A 15 6.62 -19.85 31.89
C CYS A 15 5.88 -19.40 30.63
N SER A 16 4.74 -20.01 30.27
CA SER A 16 4.12 -19.81 28.94
C SER A 16 2.90 -18.87 28.93
N ALA A 17 2.52 -18.28 30.07
CA ALA A 17 1.28 -17.50 30.18
C ALA A 17 1.46 -15.96 30.13
N VAL A 18 2.70 -15.46 30.06
CA VAL A 18 2.97 -14.00 30.09
C VAL A 18 3.28 -13.41 28.72
N MET A 19 3.56 -14.24 27.70
CA MET A 19 3.95 -13.78 26.36
C MET A 19 2.78 -13.56 25.38
N ALA A 20 1.56 -13.99 25.74
CA ALA A 20 0.40 -13.92 24.85
C ALA A 20 -0.42 -12.60 24.96
N ALA A 21 -0.08 -11.71 25.90
CA ALA A 21 -0.90 -10.54 26.21
C ALA A 21 -0.48 -9.23 25.49
N LEU A 22 0.59 -9.22 24.70
CA LEU A 22 1.13 -8.00 24.06
C LEU A 22 0.72 -7.79 22.59
N LEU A 23 -0.09 -8.68 21.99
CA LEU A 23 -0.46 -8.61 20.58
C LEU A 23 -1.82 -7.92 20.27
N LEU A 24 -2.54 -7.42 21.28
CA LEU A 24 -3.91 -6.90 21.11
C LEU A 24 -4.04 -5.36 21.17
N ALA A 25 -2.93 -4.61 21.23
CA ALA A 25 -2.96 -3.17 21.50
C ALA A 25 -2.75 -2.26 20.27
N ALA A 26 -3.18 -2.68 19.08
CA ALA A 26 -3.13 -1.84 17.87
C ALA A 26 -4.50 -1.64 17.21
N ILE A 27 -5.59 -1.60 18.00
CA ILE A 27 -6.88 -1.07 17.50
C ILE A 27 -6.74 0.46 17.46
N GLY A 28 -6.06 0.95 16.43
CA GLY A 28 -6.05 2.36 16.09
C GLY A 28 -7.48 2.80 15.83
N CYS A 29 -8.00 3.70 16.67
CA CYS A 29 -9.23 4.43 16.39
C CYS A 29 -9.01 5.30 15.14
N ASN A 30 -9.29 4.73 13.99
CA ASN A 30 -9.34 5.45 12.73
C ASN A 30 -10.74 6.07 12.62
N ASN A 31 -10.86 7.39 12.81
CA ASN A 31 -12.13 8.13 12.63
C ASN A 31 -12.49 8.33 11.14
N SER A 32 -11.73 7.72 10.22
CA SER A 32 -12.08 7.65 8.81
C SER A 32 -13.25 6.70 8.58
N LYS A 33 -14.11 7.03 7.60
CA LYS A 33 -15.13 6.10 7.07
C LYS A 33 -14.52 4.90 6.32
N PHE A 34 -13.23 4.94 6.05
CA PHE A 34 -12.49 3.93 5.30
C PHE A 34 -11.38 3.35 6.16
N GLU A 35 -11.21 2.03 6.11
CA GLU A 35 -10.07 1.33 6.68
C GLU A 35 -8.84 1.56 5.79
N PHE A 36 -7.70 1.87 6.40
CA PHE A 36 -6.41 2.01 5.71
C PHE A 36 -5.44 0.96 6.20
N ALA A 37 -4.62 0.45 5.28
CA ALA A 37 -3.55 -0.48 5.59
C ALA A 37 -2.25 -0.05 4.88
N GLU A 38 -1.11 -0.26 5.54
CA GLU A 38 0.20 0.09 5.00
C GLU A 38 0.50 -0.73 3.73
N VAL A 39 1.04 -0.06 2.70
CA VAL A 39 1.38 -0.68 1.42
C VAL A 39 2.77 -0.23 1.03
N GLN A 40 3.61 -1.22 0.76
CA GLN A 40 4.91 -1.08 0.12
C GLN A 40 5.02 -2.05 -1.05
N GLY A 41 5.90 -1.72 -1.99
CA GLY A 41 6.18 -2.56 -3.14
C GLY A 41 7.25 -1.93 -4.01
N SER A 42 7.46 -2.50 -5.18
CA SER A 42 8.43 -2.03 -6.15
C SER A 42 7.87 -1.95 -7.56
N VAL A 43 8.47 -1.11 -8.39
CA VAL A 43 8.15 -0.98 -9.81
C VAL A 43 9.40 -1.30 -10.63
N THR A 44 9.22 -2.19 -11.59
CA THR A 44 10.24 -2.48 -12.61
C THR A 44 9.66 -2.29 -14.01
N LEU A 45 10.51 -1.94 -14.98
CA LEU A 45 10.18 -1.91 -16.40
C LEU A 45 11.21 -2.77 -17.14
N ASP A 46 10.72 -3.80 -17.84
CA ASP A 46 11.57 -4.77 -18.54
C ASP A 46 12.67 -5.38 -17.63
N GLY A 47 12.30 -5.62 -16.37
CA GLY A 47 13.19 -6.20 -15.34
C GLY A 47 14.17 -5.21 -14.69
N GLN A 48 14.16 -3.93 -15.07
CA GLN A 48 14.98 -2.89 -14.44
C GLN A 48 14.17 -2.05 -13.45
N PRO A 49 14.72 -1.67 -12.29
CA PRO A 49 14.06 -0.76 -11.36
C PRO A 49 13.71 0.57 -12.01
N VAL A 50 12.53 1.12 -11.70
CA VAL A 50 12.12 2.44 -12.18
C VAL A 50 12.21 3.45 -11.04
N PRO A 51 13.20 4.36 -11.02
CA PRO A 51 13.29 5.41 -10.02
C PRO A 51 12.37 6.60 -10.31
N GLU A 52 12.03 7.36 -9.28
CA GLU A 52 11.24 8.60 -9.35
C GLU A 52 9.86 8.46 -10.03
N ALA A 53 9.35 7.23 -10.13
CA ALA A 53 8.03 6.96 -10.67
C ALA A 53 6.97 7.24 -9.60
N LYS A 54 5.98 8.06 -9.95
CA LYS A 54 4.77 8.22 -9.16
C LYS A 54 3.87 7.02 -9.35
N VAL A 55 3.58 6.32 -8.26
CA VAL A 55 2.63 5.20 -8.20
C VAL A 55 1.37 5.71 -7.52
N VAL A 56 0.21 5.52 -8.16
CA VAL A 56 -1.09 6.01 -7.69
C VAL A 56 -2.08 4.86 -7.60
N TYR A 57 -2.68 4.71 -6.42
CA TYR A 57 -3.70 3.73 -6.09
C TYR A 57 -5.06 4.41 -6.06
N MET A 58 -5.94 4.05 -7.00
CA MET A 58 -7.29 4.58 -7.09
C MET A 58 -8.30 3.51 -6.68
N PRO A 59 -9.00 3.66 -5.55
CA PRO A 59 -10.02 2.71 -5.12
C PRO A 59 -11.20 2.67 -6.09
N VAL A 60 -11.80 1.49 -6.29
CA VAL A 60 -12.99 1.31 -7.14
C VAL A 60 -14.29 1.42 -6.33
N ALA A 61 -14.35 0.70 -5.21
CA ALA A 61 -15.38 0.77 -4.17
C ALA A 61 -14.75 0.26 -2.88
N SER A 62 -14.98 0.94 -1.76
CA SER A 62 -14.16 0.81 -0.55
C SER A 62 -14.94 0.68 0.75
N ASN A 63 -16.27 0.83 0.72
CA ASN A 63 -17.14 0.66 1.89
C ASN A 63 -18.47 0.01 1.49
N ASP A 64 -19.29 -0.30 2.49
CA ASP A 64 -20.59 -0.99 2.33
C ASP A 64 -21.60 -0.18 1.48
N ASP A 65 -21.44 1.15 1.44
CA ASP A 65 -22.26 2.06 0.63
C ASP A 65 -21.80 2.15 -0.84
N GLY A 66 -20.71 1.47 -1.20
CA GLY A 66 -20.14 1.48 -2.54
C GLY A 66 -19.36 2.75 -2.89
N GLU A 67 -19.01 3.57 -1.89
CA GLU A 67 -18.18 4.76 -2.09
C GLU A 67 -16.71 4.37 -2.28
N ALA A 68 -16.01 5.09 -3.15
CA ALA A 68 -14.56 5.00 -3.27
C ALA A 68 -13.90 5.94 -2.26
N GLY A 69 -12.93 5.43 -1.51
CA GLY A 69 -12.13 6.26 -0.59
C GLY A 69 -11.18 7.22 -1.32
N PRO A 70 -10.37 8.00 -0.57
CA PRO A 70 -9.33 8.82 -1.17
C PRO A 70 -8.29 7.95 -1.89
N TYR A 71 -7.69 8.48 -2.96
CA TYR A 71 -6.58 7.82 -3.62
C TYR A 71 -5.30 7.96 -2.77
N SER A 72 -4.38 7.01 -2.96
CA SER A 72 -3.05 7.05 -2.35
C SER A 72 -1.96 7.16 -3.40
N GLN A 73 -0.82 7.72 -3.03
CA GLN A 73 0.34 7.79 -3.91
C GLN A 73 1.67 7.58 -3.19
N GLY A 74 2.65 7.11 -3.94
CA GLY A 74 4.06 6.99 -3.55
C GLY A 74 4.97 7.39 -4.70
N VAL A 75 6.24 7.67 -4.40
CA VAL A 75 7.29 7.88 -5.40
C VAL A 75 8.36 6.83 -5.19
N THR A 76 8.80 6.19 -6.26
CA THR A 76 9.81 5.13 -6.17
C THR A 76 11.21 5.69 -5.89
N ASP A 77 11.97 4.98 -5.06
CA ASP A 77 13.39 5.25 -4.80
C ASP A 77 14.30 4.75 -5.93
N ALA A 78 15.62 4.87 -5.76
CA ALA A 78 16.61 4.43 -6.73
C ALA A 78 16.55 2.92 -7.06
N GLU A 79 15.99 2.12 -6.16
CA GLU A 79 15.82 0.68 -6.29
C GLU A 79 14.38 0.32 -6.72
N GLY A 80 13.58 1.32 -7.11
CA GLY A 80 12.22 1.15 -7.61
C GLY A 80 11.19 0.92 -6.51
N ARG A 81 11.54 1.02 -5.22
CA ARG A 81 10.61 0.77 -4.11
C ARG A 81 9.81 1.99 -3.75
N TYR A 82 8.56 1.80 -3.32
CA TYR A 82 7.68 2.86 -2.87
C TYR A 82 6.92 2.48 -1.59
N THR A 83 6.49 3.51 -0.87
CA THR A 83 5.51 3.41 0.22
C THR A 83 4.36 4.37 -0.06
N LEU A 84 3.14 3.98 0.26
CA LEU A 84 1.96 4.81 -0.02
C LEU A 84 1.58 5.72 1.15
N LYS A 85 0.96 6.85 0.79
CA LYS A 85 0.17 7.70 1.69
C LYS A 85 -1.07 8.19 0.95
N SER A 86 -2.18 8.36 1.67
CA SER A 86 -3.39 8.94 1.08
C SER A 86 -3.18 10.41 0.70
N VAL A 87 -3.93 10.88 -0.29
CA VAL A 87 -3.88 12.27 -0.75
C VAL A 87 -5.15 12.99 -0.31
N GLU A 88 -5.07 13.49 0.92
CA GLU A 88 -6.13 14.23 1.60
C GLU A 88 -5.48 15.23 2.59
N PRO A 89 -6.23 16.17 3.18
CA PRO A 89 -5.67 17.17 4.10
C PRO A 89 -4.90 16.57 5.30
N SER A 90 -5.37 15.44 5.82
CA SER A 90 -4.75 14.68 6.90
C SER A 90 -4.38 13.28 6.39
N PRO A 91 -3.20 13.11 5.76
CA PRO A 91 -2.85 11.88 5.08
C PRO A 91 -2.67 10.71 6.03
N HIS A 92 -3.28 9.58 5.70
CA HIS A 92 -3.09 8.27 6.31
C HIS A 92 -1.91 7.56 5.63
N LYS A 93 -1.19 6.73 6.41
CA LYS A 93 -0.21 5.82 5.82
C LYS A 93 -0.92 4.73 5.04
N GLY A 94 -0.33 4.35 3.90
CA GLY A 94 -0.83 3.26 3.07
C GLY A 94 -1.96 3.67 2.12
N ALA A 95 -2.88 2.74 1.90
CA ALA A 95 -4.03 2.88 1.02
C ALA A 95 -5.28 2.30 1.67
N VAL A 96 -6.43 2.68 1.13
CA VAL A 96 -7.72 2.13 1.56
C VAL A 96 -7.71 0.62 1.35
N VAL A 97 -8.33 -0.14 2.25
CA VAL A 97 -8.49 -1.59 2.09
C VAL A 97 -9.44 -1.89 0.94
N GLY A 98 -9.12 -2.90 0.12
CA GLY A 98 -9.95 -3.35 -1.01
C GLY A 98 -9.34 -3.09 -2.39
N GLN A 99 -10.19 -3.10 -3.42
CA GLN A 99 -9.75 -3.14 -4.82
C GLN A 99 -9.35 -1.77 -5.38
N HIS A 100 -8.17 -1.73 -6.00
CA HIS A 100 -7.58 -0.54 -6.60
C HIS A 100 -7.22 -0.75 -8.07
N LYS A 101 -7.34 0.31 -8.86
CA LYS A 101 -6.62 0.46 -10.13
C LYS A 101 -5.35 1.26 -9.91
N ILE A 102 -4.29 0.85 -10.61
CA ILE A 102 -2.95 1.39 -10.37
C ILE A 102 -2.48 2.14 -11.61
N VAL A 103 -1.99 3.35 -11.39
CA VAL A 103 -1.32 4.15 -12.42
C VAL A 103 0.11 4.41 -12.00
N VAL A 104 1.02 4.26 -12.96
CA VAL A 104 2.45 4.53 -12.78
C VAL A 104 2.90 5.53 -13.84
N SER A 105 3.64 6.56 -13.45
CA SER A 105 4.12 7.61 -14.35
C SER A 105 5.46 8.18 -13.87
N THR A 106 6.40 8.39 -14.79
CA THR A 106 7.66 9.13 -14.53
C THR A 106 7.58 10.57 -15.00
N LYS A 107 6.48 10.99 -15.64
CA LYS A 107 6.26 12.39 -16.01
C LYS A 107 6.23 13.25 -14.75
N ARG A 108 7.14 14.22 -14.69
CA ARG A 108 7.13 15.29 -13.69
C ARG A 108 7.08 16.63 -14.40
N ALA A 109 6.24 17.49 -13.87
CA ALA A 109 6.11 18.82 -14.37
C ALA A 109 5.60 19.75 -13.28
N HIS A 110 5.93 21.02 -13.40
CA HIS A 110 5.43 22.08 -12.53
C HIS A 110 4.85 23.22 -13.37
N LEU A 111 4.01 24.03 -12.73
CA LEU A 111 3.51 25.26 -13.34
C LEU A 111 4.57 26.34 -13.22
N ASP A 112 4.74 27.11 -14.29
CA ASP A 112 5.51 28.34 -14.23
C ASP A 112 4.80 29.30 -13.25
N PRO A 113 5.50 29.81 -12.21
CA PRO A 113 4.90 30.68 -11.21
C PRO A 113 4.40 32.01 -11.81
N ASP A 114 5.01 32.47 -12.91
CA ASP A 114 4.65 33.72 -13.59
C ASP A 114 3.66 33.49 -14.74
N LYS A 115 3.50 32.24 -15.19
CA LYS A 115 2.61 31.83 -16.29
C LYS A 115 1.85 30.57 -15.93
N LEU A 116 0.75 30.74 -15.20
CA LEU A 116 -0.09 29.64 -14.69
C LEU A 116 -0.64 28.69 -15.78
N ASP A 117 -0.60 29.09 -17.05
CA ASP A 117 -1.01 28.30 -18.22
C ASP A 117 0.14 27.52 -18.89
N VAL A 118 1.37 27.62 -18.38
CA VAL A 118 2.55 26.92 -18.90
C VAL A 118 2.98 25.82 -17.93
N GLU A 119 2.92 24.58 -18.40
CA GLU A 119 3.48 23.41 -17.71
C GLU A 119 4.93 23.20 -18.18
N ILE A 120 5.89 23.32 -17.27
CA ILE A 120 7.31 23.03 -17.51
C ILE A 120 7.54 21.55 -17.20
N ILE A 121 7.95 20.79 -18.23
CA ILE A 121 8.25 19.36 -18.09
C ILE A 121 9.65 19.19 -17.50
N ASP A 122 9.73 18.77 -16.25
CA ASP A 122 10.98 18.44 -15.55
C ASP A 122 11.54 17.10 -15.97
N SER A 123 10.65 16.13 -16.22
CA SER A 123 11.01 14.77 -16.62
C SER A 123 10.00 14.22 -17.61
N PRO A 124 10.45 13.64 -18.74
CA PRO A 124 9.55 13.02 -19.71
C PRO A 124 8.93 11.74 -19.14
N GLU A 125 7.85 11.29 -19.78
CA GLU A 125 7.27 9.98 -19.50
C GLU A 125 8.10 8.87 -20.16
N THR A 126 8.48 7.86 -19.38
CA THR A 126 9.17 6.65 -19.84
C THR A 126 8.29 5.41 -19.70
N ILE A 127 7.20 5.50 -18.93
CA ILE A 127 6.26 4.39 -18.73
C ILE A 127 5.32 4.29 -19.93
N PRO A 128 5.10 3.06 -20.46
CA PRO A 128 4.16 2.83 -21.54
C PRO A 128 2.75 3.34 -21.22
N ARG A 129 2.12 3.94 -22.23
CA ARG A 129 0.82 4.64 -22.13
C ARG A 129 -0.33 3.79 -21.57
N GLN A 130 -0.22 2.48 -21.55
CA GLN A 130 -1.24 1.63 -20.93
C GLN A 130 -1.25 1.78 -19.40
N TYR A 131 -0.09 1.95 -18.77
CA TYR A 131 0.03 2.03 -17.30
C TYR A 131 -0.16 3.45 -16.75
N THR A 132 -0.07 4.49 -17.59
CA THR A 132 -0.14 5.89 -17.16
C THR A 132 -1.56 6.48 -17.12
N TYR A 133 -2.57 5.75 -17.62
CA TYR A 133 -3.96 6.24 -17.71
C TYR A 133 -4.94 5.31 -17.01
N TYR A 134 -5.69 5.85 -16.04
CA TYR A 134 -6.69 5.10 -15.24
C TYR A 134 -7.67 4.26 -16.07
N LYS A 135 -8.13 4.79 -17.22
CA LYS A 135 -9.10 4.10 -18.08
C LYS A 135 -8.48 2.95 -18.91
N ARG A 136 -7.15 2.85 -18.98
CA ARG A 136 -6.41 1.90 -19.82
C ARG A 136 -5.55 0.93 -19.03
N THR A 137 -5.18 1.30 -17.80
CA THR A 137 -4.29 0.49 -16.99
C THR A 137 -4.88 -0.90 -16.74
N PRO A 138 -4.13 -1.97 -17.06
CA PRO A 138 -4.49 -3.31 -16.66
C PRO A 138 -4.09 -3.60 -15.21
N LEU A 139 -3.35 -2.69 -14.57
CA LEU A 139 -2.84 -2.90 -13.23
C LEU A 139 -3.95 -2.73 -12.21
N THR A 140 -4.17 -3.78 -11.43
CA THR A 140 -5.08 -3.80 -10.29
C THR A 140 -4.35 -4.38 -9.09
N PHE A 141 -4.74 -3.94 -7.90
CA PHE A 141 -4.22 -4.49 -6.66
C PHE A 141 -5.29 -4.48 -5.59
N GLU A 142 -5.41 -5.60 -4.86
CA GLU A 142 -6.28 -5.69 -3.69
C GLU A 142 -5.45 -5.43 -2.45
N VAL A 143 -5.73 -4.33 -1.75
CA VAL A 143 -5.06 -3.97 -0.50
C VAL A 143 -5.69 -4.79 0.63
N PRO A 144 -4.94 -5.68 1.30
CA PRO A 144 -5.45 -6.45 2.44
C PRO A 144 -5.53 -5.57 3.70
N SER A 145 -6.44 -5.89 4.61
CA SER A 145 -6.59 -5.18 5.90
C SER A 145 -5.34 -5.18 6.78
N GLY A 146 -4.51 -6.23 6.70
CA GLY A 146 -3.23 -6.32 7.42
C GLY A 146 -2.07 -5.57 6.77
N GLY A 147 -2.28 -4.95 5.60
CA GLY A 147 -1.22 -4.33 4.81
C GLY A 147 -0.33 -5.33 4.07
N THR A 148 0.64 -4.80 3.33
CA THR A 148 1.55 -5.61 2.50
C THR A 148 2.85 -4.87 2.21
N GLU A 149 3.94 -5.63 2.06
CA GLU A 149 5.25 -5.13 1.62
C GLU A 149 5.63 -5.62 0.21
N ILE A 150 4.76 -6.39 -0.43
CA ILE A 150 5.05 -7.10 -1.69
C ILE A 150 4.09 -6.70 -2.83
N ALA A 151 3.68 -5.44 -2.86
CA ALA A 151 2.83 -4.91 -3.94
C ALA A 151 3.66 -4.57 -5.19
N ASP A 152 4.28 -5.56 -5.81
CA ASP A 152 5.23 -5.34 -6.90
C ASP A 152 4.55 -5.26 -8.28
N PHE A 153 4.97 -4.29 -9.09
CA PHE A 153 4.51 -4.11 -10.47
C PHE A 153 5.65 -4.31 -11.47
N GLN A 154 5.56 -5.37 -12.26
CA GLN A 154 6.47 -5.65 -13.36
C GLN A 154 5.86 -5.15 -14.67
N LEU A 155 6.36 -4.03 -15.16
CA LEU A 155 5.89 -3.38 -16.38
C LEU A 155 6.69 -3.86 -17.59
N THR A 156 6.04 -3.79 -18.75
CA THR A 156 6.64 -4.17 -20.04
C THR A 156 6.54 -3.04 -21.05
N SER A 157 7.62 -2.74 -21.77
CA SER A 157 7.63 -1.71 -22.82
C SER A 157 6.81 -2.11 -24.06
N SER A 158 6.69 -3.41 -24.32
CA SER A 158 5.90 -3.94 -25.44
C SER A 158 4.40 -3.96 -25.11
N ARG A 159 3.59 -3.47 -26.06
CA ARG A 159 2.18 -3.84 -26.13
C ARG A 159 2.13 -5.27 -26.67
N ARG A 160 1.74 -6.24 -25.86
CA ARG A 160 1.17 -7.48 -26.40
C ARG A 160 -0.23 -7.23 -26.92
#